data_AF-A0A6N9UT35-F1
#
_entry.id   AF-A0A6N9UT35-F1
#
_cell.length_a   1.000
_cell.length_b   1.000
_cell.length_c   1.000
_cell.angle_alpha   90.00
_cell.angle_beta   90.00
_cell.angle_gamma   90.00
#
_symmetry.space_group_name_H-M   'P 1'
#
loop_
_entity.id
_entity.type
_entity.pdbx_description
1 polymer ?
#
loop_
_entity_poly.entity_id
_entity_poly.type
_entity_poly.pdbx_seq_one_letter_code
_entity_poly.pdbx_strand_id
1 'polypeptide(L)' 'ATPPAAPAPEAASAPAPAARPPAPEPPPVSPEDDIPEDDDPDLDESALSGKELLVRELGATVVEEIANE' A
#
# COMPACT_ATOMS: atom_id res chain seq x y z
N ALA A 1 -1.43 3.53 43.04
CA ALA A 1 -2.23 2.37 43.47
C ALA A 1 -2.43 1.45 42.26
N THR A 2 -2.17 0.15 42.46
CA THR A 2 -2.23 -0.99 41.53
C THR A 2 -3.65 -1.31 41.06
N PRO A 3 -3.84 -2.04 39.93
CA PRO A 3 -4.23 -3.44 40.13
C PRO A 3 -3.65 -4.47 39.10
N PRO A 4 -3.64 -5.76 39.48
CA PRO A 4 -3.18 -6.89 38.67
C PRO A 4 -4.24 -7.34 37.65
N ALA A 5 -3.79 -7.85 36.49
CA ALA A 5 -4.66 -8.52 35.52
C ALA A 5 -4.69 -10.04 35.80
N ALA A 6 -5.90 -10.59 35.91
CA ALA A 6 -6.18 -12.02 36.12
C ALA A 6 -5.96 -12.84 34.82
N PRO A 7 -5.61 -14.13 34.90
CA PRO A 7 -5.38 -14.97 33.73
C PRO A 7 -6.71 -15.23 32.98
N ALA A 8 -6.70 -14.99 31.67
CA ALA A 8 -7.84 -15.28 30.79
C ALA A 8 -7.89 -16.79 30.44
N PRO A 9 -9.09 -17.39 30.36
CA PRO A 9 -9.27 -18.83 30.27
C PRO A 9 -9.04 -19.35 28.84
N GLU A 10 -8.34 -20.48 28.71
CA GLU A 10 -8.20 -21.17 27.44
C GLU A 10 -9.53 -21.83 27.04
N ALA A 11 -10.04 -21.38 25.89
CA ALA A 11 -11.32 -21.76 25.32
C ALA A 11 -11.21 -23.10 24.57
N ALA A 12 -12.19 -23.98 24.79
CA ALA A 12 -12.33 -25.24 24.08
C ALA A 12 -12.68 -25.04 22.60
N SER A 13 -12.07 -25.87 21.73
CA SER A 13 -12.06 -25.70 20.28
C SER A 13 -13.40 -26.00 19.60
N ALA A 14 -13.75 -25.16 18.63
CA ALA A 14 -14.96 -25.21 17.83
C ALA A 14 -14.82 -26.12 16.57
N PRO A 15 -15.93 -26.62 16.00
CA PRO A 15 -15.90 -27.50 14.83
C PRO A 15 -15.52 -26.76 13.53
N ALA A 16 -14.95 -27.51 12.59
CA ALA A 16 -14.38 -26.98 11.35
C ALA A 16 -15.44 -26.65 10.28
N PRO A 17 -15.22 -25.61 9.45
CA PRO A 17 -16.14 -25.20 8.41
C PRO A 17 -16.13 -26.12 7.18
N ALA A 18 -17.28 -26.21 6.51
CA ALA A 18 -17.48 -26.99 5.28
C ALA A 18 -16.94 -26.28 4.02
N ALA A 19 -16.65 -27.05 2.96
CA ALA A 19 -16.08 -26.55 1.71
C ALA A 19 -17.11 -25.74 0.87
N ARG A 20 -16.68 -24.59 0.34
CA ARG A 20 -17.49 -23.69 -0.50
C ARG A 20 -17.16 -23.90 -1.99
N PRO A 21 -18.14 -23.77 -2.91
CA PRO A 21 -17.88 -23.75 -4.36
C PRO A 21 -16.95 -22.59 -4.78
N PRO A 22 -16.21 -22.74 -5.90
CA PRO A 22 -15.28 -21.74 -6.40
C PRO A 22 -16.00 -20.44 -6.81
N ALA A 23 -15.35 -19.30 -6.57
CA ALA A 23 -15.83 -17.99 -7.00
C ALA A 23 -15.61 -17.80 -8.52
N PRO A 24 -16.41 -16.95 -9.18
CA PRO A 24 -16.16 -16.58 -10.57
C PRO A 24 -14.81 -15.86 -10.73
N GLU A 25 -14.19 -16.04 -11.90
CA GLU A 25 -12.91 -15.39 -12.24
C GLU A 25 -13.11 -13.89 -12.50
N PRO A 26 -12.15 -13.03 -12.08
CA PRO A 26 -12.21 -11.59 -12.32
C PRO A 26 -12.07 -11.27 -13.82
N PRO A 27 -12.66 -10.14 -14.29
CA PRO A 27 -12.47 -9.69 -15.66
C PRO A 27 -11.00 -9.34 -15.93
N PRO A 28 -10.52 -9.49 -17.17
CA PRO A 28 -9.17 -9.06 -17.53
C PRO A 28 -9.06 -7.54 -17.42
N VAL A 29 -7.99 -7.07 -16.78
CA VAL A 29 -7.65 -5.65 -16.70
C VAL A 29 -6.90 -5.22 -17.96
N SER A 30 -7.24 -4.06 -18.53
CA SER A 30 -6.49 -3.49 -19.65
C SER A 30 -5.19 -2.88 -19.13
N PRO A 31 -4.11 -2.81 -19.94
CA PRO A 31 -2.85 -2.17 -19.52
C PRO A 31 -2.98 -0.66 -19.23
N GLU A 32 -4.02 -0.01 -19.75
CA GLU A 32 -4.34 1.39 -19.43
C GLU A 32 -5.02 1.54 -18.06
N ASP A 33 -5.69 0.47 -17.59
CA ASP A 33 -6.34 0.40 -16.28
C ASP A 33 -5.40 -0.17 -15.19
N ASP A 34 -4.19 -0.61 -15.59
CA ASP A 34 -3.14 -1.17 -14.72
C ASP A 34 -2.33 -0.04 -14.07
N ILE A 35 -3.03 0.82 -13.36
CA ILE A 35 -2.45 1.86 -12.50
C ILE A 35 -2.61 1.44 -11.04
N PRO A 36 -1.64 1.77 -10.17
CA PRO A 36 -1.72 1.43 -8.75
C PRO A 36 -2.91 2.15 -8.08
N GLU A 37 -3.54 1.51 -7.10
CA GLU A 37 -4.77 1.99 -6.44
C GLU A 37 -4.47 2.95 -5.28
N ASP A 38 -5.17 4.07 -5.13
CA ASP A 38 -4.92 5.08 -4.06
C ASP A 38 -4.87 4.56 -2.60
N ASP A 39 -5.28 3.31 -2.32
CA ASP A 39 -5.18 2.65 -1.00
C ASP A 39 -3.94 1.73 -0.87
N ASP A 40 -3.08 1.70 -1.89
CA ASP A 40 -1.84 0.93 -1.86
C ASP A 40 -0.83 1.57 -0.89
N PRO A 41 -0.23 0.79 0.02
CA PRO A 41 0.66 1.32 1.07
C PRO A 41 2.02 1.80 0.54
N ASP A 42 2.37 1.46 -0.70
CA ASP A 42 3.52 2.00 -1.43
C ASP A 42 3.14 3.20 -2.33
N LEU A 43 1.86 3.52 -2.43
CA LEU A 43 1.32 4.78 -2.94
C LEU A 43 1.19 5.84 -1.84
N ASP A 44 2.16 5.90 -0.93
CA ASP A 44 2.26 7.07 -0.04
C ASP A 44 2.27 8.36 -0.88
N GLU A 45 1.54 9.40 -0.46
CA GLU A 45 1.68 10.80 -0.92
C GLU A 45 3.08 11.40 -0.62
N SER A 46 4.05 10.55 -0.26
CA SER A 46 5.47 10.84 -0.15
C SER A 46 6.23 10.61 -1.45
N ALA A 47 5.58 10.84 -2.59
CA ALA A 47 6.29 11.41 -3.72
C ALA A 47 6.92 12.73 -3.23
N LEU A 48 8.11 12.67 -2.59
CA LEU A 48 9.07 13.74 -2.87
C LEU A 48 9.04 13.81 -4.39
N SER A 49 8.52 14.92 -4.92
CA SER A 49 8.45 15.19 -6.34
C SER A 49 9.74 14.67 -6.94
N GLY A 50 9.72 13.81 -7.97
CA GLY A 50 10.94 13.09 -8.39
C GLY A 50 12.17 13.99 -8.53
N LYS A 51 11.96 15.30 -8.78
CA LYS A 51 12.92 16.40 -8.67
C LYS A 51 13.67 16.49 -7.32
N GLU A 52 12.98 16.51 -6.19
CA GLU A 52 13.56 16.61 -4.85
C GLU A 52 14.38 15.37 -4.48
N LEU A 53 13.95 14.17 -4.89
CA LEU A 53 14.77 12.95 -4.76
C LEU A 53 16.00 13.00 -5.66
N LEU A 54 15.85 13.45 -6.91
CA LEU A 54 16.98 13.62 -7.83
C LEU A 54 18.05 14.56 -7.27
N VAL A 55 17.64 15.68 -6.67
CA VAL A 55 18.56 16.66 -6.08
C VAL A 55 19.24 16.09 -4.82
N ARG A 56 18.49 15.41 -3.96
CA ARG A 56 18.99 14.92 -2.67
C ARG A 56 19.87 13.67 -2.76
N GLU A 57 19.48 12.68 -3.57
CA GLU A 57 20.16 11.37 -3.61
C GLU A 57 21.32 11.36 -4.61
N LEU A 58 21.13 11.97 -5.79
CA LEU A 58 22.13 11.98 -6.86
C LEU A 58 22.99 13.25 -6.87
N GLY A 59 22.70 14.22 -5.98
CA GLY A 59 23.33 15.54 -5.99
C GLY A 59 23.07 16.32 -7.29
N ALA A 60 21.98 16.00 -7.99
CA ALA A 60 21.67 16.59 -9.29
C ALA A 60 21.21 18.05 -9.14
N THR A 61 21.36 18.83 -10.20
CA THR A 61 20.85 20.21 -10.29
C THR A 61 19.78 20.29 -11.37
N VAL A 62 18.58 20.76 -11.01
CA VAL A 62 17.48 20.99 -11.96
C VAL A 62 17.64 22.39 -12.57
N VAL A 63 17.70 22.47 -13.90
CA VAL A 63 17.71 23.74 -14.65
C VAL A 63 16.43 23.80 -15.47
N GLU A 64 15.70 24.91 -15.34
CA GLU A 64 14.52 25.15 -16.17
C GLU A 64 14.94 25.75 -17.51
N GLU A 65 14.43 25.19 -18.61
CA GLU A 65 14.60 25.77 -19.94
C GLU A 65 13.57 26.88 -20.15
N ILE A 66 14.03 28.06 -20.54
CA ILE A 66 13.16 29.16 -20.95
C ILE A 66 13.15 29.18 -22.47
N ALA A 67 11.97 28.96 -23.07
CA ALA A 67 11.79 29.15 -24.50
C ALA A 67 11.75 30.66 -24.81
N ASN A 68 12.67 31.13 -25.64
CA ASN A 68 12.66 32.50 -26.15
C ASN A 68 11.73 32.58 -27.37
N GLU A 69 10.61 33.30 -27.22
CA GLU A 69 9.63 33.55 -28.28
C GLU A 69 10.12 34.59 -29.30
#